data_AF-A0A2T6DBS0-F1
#
_entry.id   AF-A0A2T6DBS0-F1
#
_cell.length_a   1.000
_cell.length_b   1.000
_cell.length_c   1.000
_cell.angle_alpha   90.00
_cell.angle_beta   90.00
_cell.angle_gamma   90.00
#
_symmetry.space_group_name_H-M   'P 1'
#
loop_
_entity.id
_entity.type
_entity.pdbx_description
1 polymer ?
#
loop_
_entity_poly.entity_id
_entity_poly.type
_entity_poly.pdbx_seq_one_letter_code
_entity_poly.pdbx_strand_id
1 'polypeptide(L)'
;MSNKTFKPGDWMESMSRGLWQVYRILALDGMTLVFSKRFVSASYKKAFAEEVCNARLVNPLEPEKLAELQAFIAKEAALHAKFRAYTPKPLDALLNLGVLPPAAPGDTEAAMMELEAKLAALLPLPAAALADELKRLGLEPNTTPARGWKVQFVSPDHMTDAAGTQLVYRFAQILR
;
A
#
# COMPACT_ATOMS: atom_id res chain seq x y z
N MET A 1 -0.39 25.49 0.16
CA MET A 1 -0.13 24.53 -0.93
C MET A 1 -1.49 24.07 -1.44
N SER A 2 -1.80 24.21 -2.72
CA SER A 2 -3.10 23.74 -3.24
C SER A 2 -3.17 22.22 -3.16
N ASN A 3 -4.34 21.68 -2.79
CA ASN A 3 -4.57 20.25 -2.84
C ASN A 3 -4.65 19.82 -4.31
N LYS A 4 -3.60 19.13 -4.77
CA LYS A 4 -3.55 18.55 -6.11
C LYS A 4 -4.61 17.44 -6.19
N THR A 5 -5.51 17.55 -7.16
CA THR A 5 -6.55 16.54 -7.39
C THR A 5 -6.17 15.74 -8.63
N PHE A 6 -6.03 14.42 -8.46
CA PHE A 6 -5.79 13.49 -9.56
C PHE A 6 -7.09 12.77 -9.94
N LYS A 7 -7.15 12.22 -11.15
CA LYS A 7 -8.16 11.26 -11.60
C LYS A 7 -7.52 10.12 -12.42
N PRO A 8 -8.19 8.96 -12.56
CA PRO A 8 -7.74 7.92 -13.47
C PRO A 8 -7.50 8.46 -14.89
N GLY A 9 -6.38 8.07 -15.49
CA GLY A 9 -5.93 8.53 -16.80
C GLY A 9 -4.92 9.68 -16.77
N ASP A 10 -4.81 10.41 -15.66
CA ASP A 10 -3.85 11.51 -15.52
C ASP A 10 -2.41 10.99 -15.57
N TRP A 11 -1.53 11.76 -16.22
CA TRP A 11 -0.09 11.51 -16.22
C TRP A 11 0.59 12.26 -15.07
N MET A 12 1.52 11.57 -14.42
CA MET A 12 2.20 12.08 -13.24
C MET A 12 3.65 11.59 -13.16
N GLU A 13 4.42 12.29 -12.33
CA GLU A 13 5.70 11.84 -11.79
C GLU A 13 5.54 11.52 -10.30
N SER A 14 6.22 10.48 -9.84
CA SER A 14 6.32 10.11 -8.43
C SER A 14 7.78 10.14 -7.97
N MET A 15 8.01 9.71 -6.73
CA MET A 15 9.36 9.50 -6.21
C MET A 15 10.14 8.42 -7.00
N SER A 16 9.42 7.48 -7.63
CA SER A 16 10.00 6.47 -8.51
C SER A 16 10.22 7.05 -9.92
N ARG A 17 11.45 7.01 -10.41
CA ARG A 17 11.79 7.55 -11.75
C ARG A 17 10.97 6.87 -12.87
N GLY A 18 10.42 7.70 -13.76
CA GLY A 18 9.65 7.28 -14.94
C GLY A 18 8.39 8.11 -15.12
N LEU A 19 7.63 7.77 -16.17
CA LEU A 19 6.36 8.42 -16.48
C LEU A 19 5.22 7.46 -16.14
N TRP A 20 4.33 7.93 -15.26
CA TRP A 20 3.30 7.12 -14.64
C TRP A 20 1.91 7.62 -15.01
N GLN A 21 0.95 6.70 -15.14
CA GLN A 21 -0.45 7.04 -15.33
C GLN A 21 -1.27 6.54 -14.13
N VAL A 22 -2.12 7.41 -13.60
CA VAL A 22 -3.07 7.05 -12.54
C VAL A 22 -4.10 6.06 -13.09
N TYR A 23 -4.36 4.98 -12.35
CA TYR A 23 -5.40 4.01 -12.73
C TYR A 23 -6.46 3.79 -11.65
N ARG A 24 -6.17 4.11 -10.38
CA ARG A 24 -7.13 4.04 -9.27
C ARG A 24 -6.80 5.12 -8.25
N ILE A 25 -7.84 5.65 -7.61
CA ILE A 25 -7.72 6.60 -6.50
C ILE A 25 -8.53 6.05 -5.34
N LEU A 26 -7.95 6.13 -4.15
CA LEU A 26 -8.64 5.77 -2.91
C LEU A 26 -8.54 6.94 -1.93
N ALA A 27 -9.68 7.51 -1.57
CA ALA A 27 -9.77 8.56 -0.57
C ALA A 27 -10.09 7.94 0.78
N LEU A 28 -9.19 8.09 1.74
CA LEU A 28 -9.32 7.63 3.12
C LEU A 28 -9.38 8.84 4.06
N ASP A 29 -9.75 8.63 5.31
CA ASP A 29 -9.76 9.67 6.34
C ASP A 29 -8.36 10.29 6.48
N GLY A 30 -8.23 11.55 6.09
CA GLY A 30 -6.99 12.32 6.18
C GLY A 30 -5.91 12.02 5.13
N MET A 31 -6.14 11.09 4.20
CA MET A 31 -5.17 10.78 3.14
C MET A 31 -5.81 10.31 1.83
N THR A 32 -5.17 10.63 0.70
CA THR A 32 -5.54 10.09 -0.61
C THR A 32 -4.38 9.25 -1.14
N LEU A 33 -4.70 8.04 -1.58
CA LEU A 33 -3.77 7.13 -2.24
C LEU A 33 -4.00 7.17 -3.76
N VAL A 34 -2.90 7.31 -4.49
CA VAL A 34 -2.85 7.32 -5.95
C VAL A 34 -2.17 6.03 -6.38
N PHE A 35 -2.93 5.18 -7.06
CA PHE A 35 -2.42 3.97 -7.68
C PHE A 35 -2.07 4.28 -9.12
N SER A 36 -0.84 3.96 -9.50
CA SER A 36 -0.31 4.32 -10.81
C SER A 36 0.45 3.18 -11.46
N LYS A 37 0.47 3.17 -12.79
CA LYS A 37 1.25 2.25 -13.59
C LYS A 37 2.26 3.00 -14.46
N ARG A 38 3.51 2.53 -14.46
CA ARG A 38 4.59 3.14 -15.23
C ARG A 38 4.50 2.73 -16.69
N PHE A 39 4.56 3.70 -17.58
CA PHE A 39 4.65 3.43 -19.00
C PHE A 39 6.11 3.20 -19.42
N VAL A 40 6.97 4.17 -19.11
CA VAL A 40 8.39 4.16 -19.48
C VAL A 40 9.29 4.64 -18.34
N SER A 41 10.56 4.26 -18.38
CA SER A 41 11.61 4.80 -17.51
C SER A 41 11.86 6.28 -17.80
N ALA A 42 12.67 6.94 -16.97
CA ALA A 42 13.14 8.31 -17.22
C ALA A 42 13.97 8.45 -18.52
N SER A 43 14.42 7.33 -19.10
CA SER A 43 15.12 7.27 -20.39
C SER A 43 14.23 6.73 -21.53
N TYR A 44 12.91 6.78 -21.36
CA TYR A 44 11.91 6.38 -22.36
C TYR A 44 12.01 4.91 -22.82
N LYS A 45 12.57 4.02 -21.98
CA LYS A 45 12.56 2.57 -22.21
C LYS A 45 11.30 1.96 -21.60
N LYS A 46 10.72 0.92 -22.24
CA LYS A 46 9.59 0.15 -21.68
C LYS A 46 9.93 -0.29 -20.25
N ALA A 47 9.07 0.07 -19.29
CA ALA A 47 9.31 -0.22 -17.88
C ALA A 47 8.00 -0.38 -17.10
N PHE A 48 7.11 -1.27 -17.55
CA PHE A 48 5.82 -1.49 -16.89
C PHE A 48 6.02 -1.94 -15.45
N ALA A 49 5.37 -1.23 -14.54
CA ALA A 49 5.39 -1.46 -13.10
C ALA A 49 4.15 -0.78 -12.51
N GLU A 50 3.85 -1.06 -11.25
CA GLU A 50 2.74 -0.51 -10.50
C GLU A 50 3.23 -0.05 -9.14
N GLU A 51 2.62 1.01 -8.64
CA GLU A 51 2.88 1.50 -7.30
C GLU A 51 1.66 2.21 -6.73
N VAL A 52 1.70 2.41 -5.42
CA VAL A 52 0.74 3.24 -4.68
C VAL A 52 1.52 4.31 -3.92
N CYS A 53 1.06 5.55 -4.01
CA CYS A 53 1.68 6.69 -3.34
C CYS A 53 0.63 7.53 -2.63
N ASN A 54 1.03 8.20 -1.55
CA ASN A 54 0.23 9.31 -1.03
C ASN A 54 0.16 10.42 -2.09
N ALA A 55 -1.01 11.01 -2.32
CA ALA A 55 -1.22 12.09 -3.29
C ALA A 55 -0.28 13.30 -3.09
N ARG A 56 0.23 13.51 -1.87
CA ARG A 56 1.23 14.55 -1.54
C ARG A 56 2.61 14.28 -2.12
N LEU A 57 2.91 13.04 -2.52
CA LEU A 57 4.21 12.58 -3.02
C LEU A 57 4.23 12.40 -4.54
N VAL A 58 3.17 12.84 -5.23
CA VAL A 58 3.06 12.78 -6.69
C VAL A 58 2.79 14.16 -7.26
N ASN A 59 3.30 14.40 -8.46
CA ASN A 59 3.15 15.66 -9.17
C ASN A 59 2.51 15.40 -10.53
N PRO A 60 1.54 16.22 -10.97
CA PRO A 60 1.11 16.22 -12.36
C PRO A 60 2.33 16.38 -13.27
N LEU A 61 2.27 15.73 -14.43
CA LEU A 61 3.33 15.90 -15.42
C LEU A 61 3.29 17.33 -15.96
N GLU A 62 4.43 18.03 -15.93
CA GLU A 62 4.55 19.38 -16.47
C GLU A 62 4.16 19.42 -17.96
N PRO A 63 3.57 20.53 -18.47
CA PRO A 63 3.05 20.61 -19.83
C PRO A 63 4.05 20.22 -20.92
N GLU A 64 5.31 20.63 -20.77
CA GLU A 64 6.38 20.34 -21.73
C GLU A 64 6.67 18.83 -21.77
N LYS A 65 6.80 18.20 -20.60
CA LYS A 65 7.00 16.74 -20.50
C LYS A 65 5.79 15.97 -21.01
N LEU A 66 4.58 16.48 -20.79
CA LEU A 66 3.37 15.87 -21.31
C LEU A 66 3.35 15.91 -22.86
N ALA A 67 3.79 17.01 -23.46
CA ALA A 67 3.93 17.11 -24.91
C ALA A 67 4.98 16.13 -25.45
N GLU A 68 6.14 16.02 -24.80
CA GLU A 68 7.17 15.02 -25.15
C GLU A 68 6.63 13.58 -25.07
N LEU A 69 5.91 13.26 -24.00
CA LEU A 69 5.28 11.96 -23.82
C LEU A 69 4.27 11.66 -24.92
N GLN A 70 3.44 12.63 -25.30
CA GLN A 70 2.47 12.49 -26.38
C GLN A 70 3.16 12.24 -27.72
N ALA A 71 4.24 12.96 -28.03
CA ALA A 71 5.04 12.72 -29.23
C ALA A 71 5.66 11.31 -29.23
N PHE A 72 6.17 10.86 -28.08
CA PHE A 72 6.67 9.50 -27.92
C PHE A 72 5.58 8.45 -28.12
N ILE A 73 4.39 8.64 -27.55
CA ILE A 73 3.24 7.74 -27.72
C ILE A 73 2.83 7.64 -29.19
N ALA A 74 2.82 8.76 -29.92
CA ALA A 74 2.49 8.78 -31.35
C ALA A 74 3.50 7.97 -32.17
N LYS A 75 4.80 8.09 -31.85
CA LYS A 75 5.88 7.33 -32.48
C LYS A 75 5.85 5.84 -32.11
N GLU A 76 5.58 5.51 -30.86
CA GLU A 76 5.64 4.16 -30.29
C GLU A 76 4.23 3.61 -29.98
N ALA A 77 3.29 3.77 -30.92
CA ALA A 77 1.88 3.42 -30.73
C ALA A 77 1.65 1.96 -30.31
N ALA A 78 2.46 1.03 -30.82
CA ALA A 78 2.38 -0.39 -30.45
C ALA A 78 2.78 -0.62 -28.98
N LEU A 79 3.76 0.13 -28.46
CA LEU A 79 4.14 0.05 -27.05
C LEU A 79 3.05 0.65 -26.16
N HIS A 80 2.46 1.78 -26.57
CA HIS A 80 1.34 2.37 -25.86
C HIS A 80 0.12 1.43 -25.84
N ALA A 81 -0.19 0.73 -26.94
CA ALA A 81 -1.25 -0.27 -26.96
C ALA A 81 -0.99 -1.40 -25.93
N LYS A 82 0.24 -1.91 -25.84
CA LYS A 82 0.64 -2.88 -24.81
C LYS A 82 0.47 -2.33 -23.39
N PHE A 83 0.74 -1.04 -23.18
CA PHE A 83 0.54 -0.38 -21.89
C PHE A 83 -0.93 -0.19 -21.52
N ARG A 84 -1.78 0.12 -22.50
CA ARG A 84 -3.23 0.21 -22.31
C ARG A 84 -3.83 -1.14 -21.93
N ALA A 85 -3.34 -2.22 -22.54
CA ALA A 85 -3.72 -3.60 -22.21
C ALA A 85 -3.08 -4.12 -20.90
N TYR A 86 -2.11 -3.40 -20.33
CA TYR A 86 -1.48 -3.80 -19.08
C TYR A 86 -2.44 -3.61 -17.89
N THR A 87 -2.77 -4.72 -17.24
CA THR A 87 -3.50 -4.78 -15.98
C THR A 87 -2.51 -4.80 -14.82
N PRO A 88 -2.43 -3.74 -13.99
CA PRO A 88 -1.62 -3.74 -12.77
C PRO A 88 -1.99 -4.90 -11.86
N LYS A 89 -1.01 -5.45 -11.15
CA LYS A 89 -1.28 -6.44 -10.10
C LYS A 89 -1.94 -5.73 -8.90
N PRO A 90 -2.81 -6.44 -8.15
CA PRO A 90 -3.30 -5.94 -6.86
C PRO A 90 -2.13 -5.58 -5.94
N LEU A 91 -2.29 -4.48 -5.19
CA LEU A 91 -1.28 -4.01 -4.25
C LEU A 91 -1.84 -4.09 -2.84
N ASP A 92 -1.25 -4.92 -1.99
CA ASP A 92 -1.66 -5.08 -0.61
C ASP A 92 -1.05 -3.98 0.28
N ALA A 93 -1.82 -3.53 1.27
CA ALA A 93 -1.30 -2.64 2.31
C ALA A 93 -0.85 -3.48 3.51
N LEU A 94 0.40 -3.31 3.95
CA LEU A 94 0.95 -4.01 5.11
C LEU A 94 0.97 -3.10 6.33
N LEU A 95 0.47 -3.61 7.46
CA LEU A 95 0.56 -2.99 8.77
C LEU A 95 1.37 -3.90 9.68
N ASN A 96 2.49 -3.40 10.21
CA ASN A 96 3.29 -4.13 11.19
C ASN A 96 3.18 -3.43 12.54
N LEU A 97 2.62 -4.12 13.53
CA LEU A 97 2.51 -3.62 14.90
C LEU A 97 3.54 -4.34 15.78
N GLY A 98 4.39 -3.57 16.45
CA GLY A 98 5.38 -4.11 17.39
C GLY A 98 4.70 -4.50 18.71
N VAL A 99 4.96 -5.70 19.19
CA VAL A 99 4.45 -6.21 20.47
C VAL A 99 5.55 -6.87 21.29
N LEU A 100 5.42 -6.84 22.61
CA LEU A 100 6.28 -7.63 23.48
C LEU A 100 5.84 -9.10 23.41
N PRO A 101 6.79 -10.06 23.38
CA PRO A 101 6.43 -11.46 23.53
C PRO A 101 5.79 -11.69 24.91
N PRO A 102 4.85 -12.64 25.04
CA PRO A 102 4.28 -13.02 26.32
C PRO A 102 5.37 -13.39 27.33
N ALA A 103 5.21 -12.96 28.58
CA ALA A 103 6.24 -13.09 29.62
C ALA A 103 6.49 -14.53 30.11
N ALA A 104 5.67 -15.52 29.71
CA ALA A 104 5.71 -16.87 30.27
C ALA A 104 6.92 -17.69 29.74
N PRO A 105 7.84 -18.12 30.63
CA PRO A 105 8.96 -18.98 30.26
C PRO A 105 8.51 -20.45 30.31
N GLY A 106 7.90 -20.91 29.23
CA GLY A 106 7.48 -22.31 29.12
C GLY A 106 6.56 -22.50 27.93
N ASP A 107 7.11 -23.08 26.86
CA ASP A 107 6.44 -23.37 25.59
C ASP A 107 6.05 -22.15 24.74
N THR A 108 7.08 -21.36 24.38
CA THR A 108 6.95 -20.21 23.47
C THR A 108 6.30 -20.57 22.13
N GLU A 109 6.41 -21.82 21.67
CA GLU A 109 5.86 -22.25 20.40
C GLU A 109 4.37 -22.61 20.49
N ALA A 110 3.94 -23.31 21.54
CA ALA A 110 2.51 -23.60 21.77
C ALA A 110 1.72 -22.31 22.07
N ALA A 111 2.26 -21.42 22.91
CA ALA A 111 1.67 -20.12 23.20
C ALA A 111 1.58 -19.24 21.93
N MET A 112 2.58 -19.36 21.04
CA MET A 112 2.57 -18.71 19.74
C MET A 112 1.49 -19.25 18.82
N MET A 113 1.38 -20.58 18.68
CA MET A 113 0.34 -21.19 17.85
C MET A 113 -1.06 -20.80 18.34
N GLU A 114 -1.28 -20.77 19.65
CA GLU A 114 -2.54 -20.31 20.24
C GLU A 114 -2.82 -18.83 19.90
N LEU A 115 -1.80 -17.98 20.00
CA LEU A 115 -1.92 -16.57 19.65
C LEU A 115 -2.20 -16.36 18.15
N GLU A 116 -1.48 -17.06 17.27
CA GLU A 116 -1.72 -17.02 15.83
C GLU A 116 -3.14 -17.48 15.49
N ALA A 117 -3.64 -18.53 16.15
CA ALA A 117 -5.01 -18.99 15.98
C ALA A 117 -6.04 -17.92 16.41
N LYS A 118 -5.82 -17.24 17.54
CA LYS A 118 -6.68 -16.15 18.00
C LYS A 118 -6.67 -14.97 17.02
N LEU A 119 -5.50 -14.58 16.53
CA LEU A 119 -5.34 -13.48 15.59
C LEU A 119 -5.94 -13.83 14.21
N ALA A 120 -5.78 -15.07 13.74
CA ALA A 120 -6.35 -15.56 12.51
C ALA A 120 -7.89 -15.63 12.53
N ALA A 121 -8.49 -15.79 13.72
CA ALA A 121 -9.94 -15.80 13.92
C ALA A 121 -10.56 -14.39 13.95
N LEU A 122 -9.75 -13.33 13.98
CA LEU A 122 -10.26 -11.96 13.96
C LEU A 122 -10.88 -11.64 12.59
N LEU A 123 -12.01 -10.94 12.64
CA LEU A 123 -12.56 -10.29 11.44
C LEU A 123 -11.62 -9.17 10.98
N PRO A 124 -11.67 -8.75 9.71
CA PRO A 124 -10.93 -7.59 9.25
C PRO A 124 -11.29 -6.33 10.05
N LEU A 125 -10.27 -5.62 10.55
CA LEU A 125 -10.44 -4.47 11.44
C LEU A 125 -9.60 -3.29 10.97
N PRO A 126 -10.04 -2.03 11.24
CA PRO A 126 -9.20 -0.86 11.06
C PRO A 126 -7.96 -0.89 11.96
N ALA A 127 -6.91 -0.18 11.54
CA ALA A 127 -5.63 -0.16 12.28
C ALA A 127 -5.77 0.25 13.75
N ALA A 128 -6.63 1.22 14.05
CA ALA A 128 -6.88 1.66 15.43
C ALA A 128 -7.50 0.55 16.29
N ALA A 129 -8.48 -0.19 15.76
CA ALA A 129 -9.13 -1.29 16.46
C ALA A 129 -8.20 -2.49 16.66
N LEU A 130 -7.28 -2.75 15.73
CA LEU A 130 -6.27 -3.79 15.89
C LEU A 130 -5.33 -3.54 17.07
N ALA A 131 -4.93 -2.29 17.31
CA ALA A 131 -4.07 -1.97 18.44
C ALA A 131 -4.74 -2.28 19.79
N ASP A 132 -6.05 -2.03 19.90
CA ASP A 132 -6.80 -2.34 21.10
C ASP A 132 -7.09 -3.84 21.25
N GLU A 133 -7.30 -4.55 20.15
CA GLU A 133 -7.47 -6.00 20.16
C GLU A 133 -6.19 -6.73 20.58
N LEU A 134 -5.02 -6.27 20.12
CA LEU A 134 -3.73 -6.81 20.58
C LEU A 134 -3.58 -6.67 22.11
N LYS A 135 -3.89 -5.49 22.68
CA LYS A 135 -3.87 -5.29 24.13
C LYS A 135 -4.84 -6.23 24.85
N ARG A 136 -6.05 -6.42 24.30
CA ARG A 136 -7.05 -7.35 24.86
C ARG A 136 -6.56 -8.80 24.89
N LEU A 137 -5.72 -9.18 23.92
CA LEU A 137 -5.05 -10.47 23.86
C LEU A 137 -3.81 -10.57 24.75
N GLY A 138 -3.51 -9.53 25.56
CA GLY A 138 -2.36 -9.48 26.45
C GLY A 138 -1.03 -9.18 25.73
N LEU A 139 -1.10 -8.67 24.51
CA LEU A 139 0.08 -8.22 23.76
C LEU A 139 0.30 -6.73 23.99
N GLU A 140 1.28 -6.43 24.83
CA GLU A 140 1.66 -5.05 25.11
C GLU A 140 2.36 -4.41 23.90
N PRO A 141 2.01 -3.16 23.53
CA PRO A 141 2.71 -2.44 22.48
C PRO A 141 4.21 -2.34 22.78
N ASN A 142 5.03 -2.77 21.83
CA ASN A 142 6.47 -2.61 21.96
C ASN A 142 6.90 -1.23 21.44
N THR A 143 7.26 -0.35 22.36
CA THR A 143 7.81 0.98 22.07
C THR A 143 9.32 0.96 21.81
N THR A 144 9.98 -0.19 21.99
CA THR A 144 11.44 -0.35 21.83
C THR A 144 11.78 -1.25 20.64
N PRO A 145 12.31 -0.70 19.52
CA PRO A 145 12.50 -1.44 18.27
C PRO A 145 13.38 -2.70 18.34
N ALA A 146 14.26 -2.78 19.34
CA ALA A 146 15.32 -3.81 19.41
C ALA A 146 14.90 -5.12 20.13
N ARG A 147 13.72 -5.17 20.77
CA ARG A 147 13.25 -6.36 21.49
C ARG A 147 11.73 -6.51 21.37
N GLY A 148 11.26 -7.32 20.43
CA GLY A 148 9.85 -7.66 20.36
C GLY A 148 9.47 -8.36 19.06
N TRP A 149 8.28 -8.96 19.03
CA TRP A 149 7.69 -9.51 17.83
C TRP A 149 7.02 -8.40 17.01
N LYS A 150 6.82 -8.64 15.72
CA LYS A 150 5.93 -7.81 14.90
C LYS A 150 4.75 -8.66 14.46
N VAL A 151 3.54 -8.24 14.82
CA VAL A 151 2.33 -8.81 14.26
C VAL A 151 2.07 -8.10 12.94
N GLN A 152 2.14 -8.85 11.84
CA GLN A 152 1.86 -8.35 10.51
C GLN A 152 0.39 -8.59 10.16
N PHE A 153 -0.25 -7.53 9.68
CA PHE A 153 -1.58 -7.55 9.11
C PHE A 153 -1.53 -7.07 7.66
N VAL A 154 -2.48 -7.53 6.87
CA VAL A 154 -2.60 -7.21 5.45
C VAL A 154 -4.00 -6.68 5.15
N SER A 155 -4.06 -5.61 4.36
CA SER A 155 -5.27 -5.10 3.70
C SER A 155 -5.16 -5.48 2.21
N PRO A 156 -5.79 -6.59 1.79
CA PRO A 156 -5.68 -7.07 0.42
C PRO A 156 -6.17 -6.02 -0.56
N ASP A 157 -5.41 -5.69 -1.60
CA ASP A 157 -5.75 -4.65 -2.60
C ASP A 157 -6.33 -3.33 -2.00
N HIS A 158 -5.85 -2.95 -0.81
CA HIS A 158 -6.35 -1.83 -0.03
C HIS A 158 -7.88 -1.89 0.24
N MET A 159 -8.37 -3.06 0.67
CA MET A 159 -9.73 -3.23 1.15
C MET A 159 -10.10 -2.22 2.24
N THR A 160 -11.28 -1.65 2.13
CA THR A 160 -11.82 -0.68 3.08
C THR A 160 -12.94 -1.24 3.92
N ASP A 161 -13.28 -0.51 4.97
CA ASP A 161 -14.55 -0.66 5.67
C ASP A 161 -15.75 -0.35 4.76
N ALA A 162 -16.96 -0.55 5.29
CA ALA A 162 -18.19 -0.34 4.53
C ALA A 162 -18.42 1.12 4.12
N ALA A 163 -17.85 2.07 4.87
CA ALA A 163 -17.91 3.49 4.54
C ALA A 163 -16.90 3.89 3.46
N GLY A 164 -15.89 3.07 3.19
CA GLY A 164 -14.83 3.36 2.23
C GLY A 164 -13.80 4.36 2.74
N THR A 165 -13.78 4.65 4.04
CA THR A 165 -12.96 5.74 4.61
C THR A 165 -11.70 5.22 5.30
N GLN A 166 -11.65 3.94 5.67
CA GLN A 166 -10.51 3.35 6.37
C GLN A 166 -10.11 2.03 5.76
N LEU A 167 -8.81 1.73 5.75
CA LEU A 167 -8.32 0.40 5.41
C LEU A 167 -8.66 -0.58 6.53
N VAL A 168 -9.15 -1.75 6.14
CA VAL A 168 -9.31 -2.89 7.04
C VAL A 168 -8.23 -3.92 6.79
N TYR A 169 -7.72 -4.49 7.87
CA TYR A 169 -6.62 -5.43 7.83
C TYR A 169 -7.01 -6.73 8.52
N ARG A 170 -6.50 -7.83 7.98
CA ARG A 170 -6.58 -9.18 8.58
C ARG A 170 -5.19 -9.64 8.99
N PHE A 171 -5.14 -10.53 9.97
CA PHE A 171 -3.88 -11.13 10.39
C PHE A 171 -3.19 -11.85 9.20
N ALA A 172 -1.87 -11.71 9.12
CA ALA A 172 -1.05 -12.39 8.13
C ALA A 172 -0.05 -13.36 8.80
N GLN A 173 0.77 -12.87 9.72
CA GLN A 173 1.81 -13.65 10.39
C GLN A 173 2.44 -12.88 11.56
N ILE A 174 3.18 -13.58 12.42
CA ILE A 174 4.09 -12.97 13.40
C ILE A 174 5.52 -13.06 12.89
N LEU A 175 6.20 -11.91 12.77
CA LEU A 175 7.61 -11.81 12.38
C LEU A 175 8.50 -11.72 13.61
N ARG A 176 9.62 -12.44 13.59
CA ARG A 176 10.60 -12.56 14.68
C ARG A 176 11.91 -11.88 14.31
#